data_AF-B1YD38-F1
#
_entry.id   AF-B1YD38-F1
#
_cell.length_a   1.000
_cell.length_b   1.000
_cell.length_c   1.000
_cell.angle_alpha   90.00
_cell.angle_beta   90.00
_cell.angle_gamma   90.00
#
_symmetry.space_group_name_H-M   'P 1'
#
loop_
_entity.id
_entity.type
_entity.pdbx_description
1 polymer ?
#
loop_
_entity_poly.entity_id
_entity_poly.type
_entity_poly.pdbx_seq_one_letter_code
_entity_poly.pdbx_strand_id
1 'polypeptide(L)'
;MHSCVSEKFTLCNPEVDRERALAAALEMEKTLSASPYDLIAVAIAFGADPAEAKRRFAVEISGYRRKPVATFLAYYGKIHGYEKVESELLKLYQAQRGACLCPVGPIAPLEDGRYIVQRPGGIYICGGGECREAAPEPIAVYEHPSGCMFYTPPLVLADQPITAVANALKQLKVAEPDVVARYLLPGLCRDLWGVYIP
;
A
#
# COMPACT_ATOMS: atom_id res chain seq x y z
N MET A 1 -12.94 6.29 9.87
CA MET A 1 -11.66 7.01 9.70
C MET A 1 -11.71 7.68 8.35
N HIS A 2 -11.34 8.96 8.25
CA HIS A 2 -11.30 9.64 6.96
C HIS A 2 -9.98 9.32 6.25
N SER A 3 -10.03 9.19 4.94
CA SER A 3 -8.82 8.99 4.13
C SER A 3 -8.09 10.33 3.94
N CYS A 4 -6.75 10.32 3.82
CA CYS A 4 -5.98 11.54 3.52
C CYS A 4 -6.18 11.93 2.03
N VAL A 5 -7.43 12.13 1.60
CA VAL A 5 -7.76 12.40 0.21
C VAL A 5 -7.68 13.90 0.00
N SER A 6 -6.59 14.31 -0.63
CA SER A 6 -6.39 15.65 -1.17
C SER A 6 -7.03 15.76 -2.56
N GLU A 7 -7.49 16.96 -2.94
CA GLU A 7 -7.95 17.25 -4.30
C GLU A 7 -6.81 17.14 -5.34
N LYS A 8 -5.56 17.18 -4.85
CA LYS A 8 -4.34 16.96 -5.62
C LYS A 8 -3.63 15.70 -5.15
N PHE A 9 -2.97 15.02 -6.08
CA PHE A 9 -2.14 13.87 -5.74
C PHE A 9 -0.94 14.31 -4.87
N THR A 10 -0.98 13.98 -3.59
CA THR A 10 0.11 14.25 -2.64
C THR A 10 0.45 13.00 -1.87
N LEU A 11 1.74 12.74 -1.66
CA LEU A 11 2.17 11.65 -0.79
C LEU A 11 2.16 12.15 0.65
N CYS A 12 1.24 11.64 1.44
CA CYS A 12 1.13 12.03 2.83
C CYS A 12 2.17 11.30 3.68
N ASN A 13 2.67 11.99 4.71
CA ASN A 13 3.40 11.35 5.80
C ASN A 13 2.38 10.87 6.83
N PRO A 14 2.38 9.58 7.18
CA PRO A 14 1.37 9.05 8.06
C PRO A 14 1.64 9.51 9.51
N GLU A 15 0.62 10.03 10.17
CA GLU A 15 0.64 10.17 11.63
C GLU A 15 0.41 8.78 12.25
N VAL A 16 1.48 8.20 12.77
CA VAL A 16 1.49 6.79 13.20
C VAL A 16 1.93 6.65 14.63
N ASP A 17 1.31 5.69 15.30
CA ASP A 17 1.84 5.14 16.54
C ASP A 17 2.86 4.07 16.16
N ARG A 18 4.13 4.47 16.18
CA ARG A 18 5.25 3.62 15.72
C ARG A 18 5.34 2.31 16.49
N GLU A 19 5.03 2.33 17.79
CA GLU A 19 5.04 1.15 18.64
C GLU A 19 3.91 0.20 18.27
N ARG A 20 2.70 0.71 18.04
CA ARG A 20 1.58 -0.12 17.59
C ARG A 20 1.79 -0.70 16.20
N ALA A 21 2.35 0.07 15.27
CA ALA A 21 2.69 -0.43 13.94
C ALA A 21 3.68 -1.61 14.03
N LEU A 22 4.71 -1.49 14.88
CA LEU A 22 5.67 -2.55 15.11
C LEU A 22 5.05 -3.76 15.82
N ALA A 23 4.21 -3.55 16.83
CA ALA A 23 3.52 -4.63 17.53
C ALA A 23 2.60 -5.42 16.59
N ALA A 24 1.82 -4.74 15.75
CA ALA A 24 0.98 -5.37 14.76
C ALA A 24 1.79 -6.15 13.71
N ALA A 25 2.96 -5.64 13.30
CA ALA A 25 3.87 -6.39 12.43
C ALA A 25 4.42 -7.65 13.11
N LEU A 26 4.82 -7.60 14.38
CA LEU A 26 5.29 -8.79 15.11
C LEU A 26 4.19 -9.86 15.27
N GLU A 27 2.92 -9.47 15.40
CA GLU A 27 1.81 -10.43 15.40
C GLU A 27 1.55 -11.04 14.01
N MET A 28 1.76 -10.26 12.95
CA MET A 28 1.71 -10.76 11.57
C MET A 28 2.81 -11.81 11.32
N GLU A 29 4.02 -11.61 11.87
CA GLU A 29 5.12 -12.58 11.82
C GLU A 29 4.65 -13.96 12.31
N LYS A 30 3.98 -14.01 13.47
CA LYS A 30 3.45 -15.23 14.06
C LYS A 30 2.30 -15.82 13.23
N THR A 31 1.35 -14.98 12.83
CA THR A 31 0.10 -15.38 12.15
C THR A 31 0.34 -15.96 10.75
N LEU A 32 1.35 -15.42 10.05
CA LEU A 32 1.75 -15.84 8.71
C LEU A 32 3.01 -16.71 8.72
N SER A 33 3.66 -16.90 9.87
CA SER A 33 5.01 -17.49 9.94
C SER A 33 5.97 -16.81 8.95
N ALA A 34 5.82 -15.49 8.82
CA ALA A 34 6.57 -14.69 7.86
C ALA A 34 8.01 -14.50 8.34
N SER A 35 8.95 -14.46 7.40
CA SER A 35 10.34 -14.18 7.70
C SER A 35 10.49 -12.75 8.25
N PRO A 36 11.22 -12.56 9.37
CA PRO A 36 11.59 -11.23 9.87
C PRO A 36 12.24 -10.34 8.79
N TYR A 37 12.99 -10.94 7.86
CA TYR A 37 13.65 -10.24 6.75
C TYR A 37 12.68 -9.64 5.73
N ASP A 38 11.54 -10.28 5.50
CA ASP A 38 10.52 -9.78 4.59
C ASP A 38 9.64 -8.74 5.28
N LEU A 39 9.40 -8.95 6.58
CA LEU A 39 8.42 -8.18 7.34
C LEU A 39 8.95 -6.84 7.84
N ILE A 40 10.26 -6.71 8.10
CA ILE A 40 10.85 -5.45 8.56
C ILE A 40 10.53 -4.29 7.61
N ALA A 41 10.64 -4.50 6.30
CA ALA A 41 10.40 -3.45 5.32
C ALA A 41 8.91 -3.09 5.23
N VAL A 42 8.02 -4.07 5.44
CA VAL A 42 6.58 -3.84 5.55
C VAL A 42 6.26 -3.02 6.80
N ALA A 43 6.81 -3.40 7.96
CA ALA A 43 6.60 -2.68 9.21
C ALA A 43 7.02 -1.20 9.09
N ILE A 44 8.20 -0.94 8.52
CA ILE A 44 8.69 0.42 8.28
C ILE A 44 7.82 1.15 7.25
N ALA A 45 7.36 0.47 6.20
CA ALA A 45 6.46 1.07 5.21
C ALA A 45 5.14 1.54 5.86
N PHE A 46 4.65 0.83 6.88
CA PHE A 46 3.49 1.21 7.68
C PHE A 46 3.79 2.16 8.84
N GLY A 47 5.05 2.58 9.00
CA GLY A 47 5.45 3.65 9.92
C GLY A 47 6.11 3.20 11.23
N ALA A 48 6.52 1.93 11.35
CA ALA A 48 7.40 1.52 12.44
C ALA A 48 8.74 2.28 12.39
N ASP A 49 9.33 2.53 13.56
CA ASP A 49 10.66 3.13 13.63
C ASP A 49 11.72 2.17 13.04
N PRO A 50 12.54 2.58 12.06
CA PRO A 50 13.49 1.68 11.41
C PRO A 50 14.53 1.07 12.35
N ALA A 51 15.04 1.84 13.32
CA ALA A 51 16.06 1.35 14.23
C ALA A 51 15.47 0.34 15.23
N GLU A 52 14.28 0.63 15.75
CA GLU A 52 13.59 -0.30 16.64
C GLU A 52 13.10 -1.56 15.90
N ALA A 53 12.58 -1.43 14.68
CA ALA A 53 12.18 -2.57 13.86
C ALA A 53 13.37 -3.50 13.60
N LYS A 54 14.54 -2.95 13.22
CA LYS A 54 15.77 -3.74 13.02
C LYS A 54 16.18 -4.51 14.27
N ARG A 55 16.11 -3.87 15.43
CA ARG A 55 16.40 -4.50 16.73
C ARG A 55 15.41 -5.63 17.05
N ARG A 56 14.11 -5.39 16.89
CA ARG A 56 13.06 -6.34 17.28
C ARG A 56 12.96 -7.55 16.36
N PHE A 57 13.20 -7.36 15.07
CA PHE A 57 13.27 -8.46 14.10
C PHE A 57 14.63 -9.17 14.09
N ALA A 58 15.63 -8.66 14.82
CA ALA A 58 16.99 -9.22 14.91
C ALA A 58 17.62 -9.49 13.52
N VAL A 59 17.45 -8.54 12.59
CA VAL A 59 17.96 -8.66 11.22
C VAL A 59 19.22 -7.82 11.01
N GLU A 60 20.18 -8.37 10.26
CA GLU A 60 21.46 -7.69 9.97
C GLU A 60 21.47 -6.92 8.64
N ILE A 61 20.38 -6.98 7.86
CA ILE A 61 20.29 -6.28 6.57
C ILE A 61 20.29 -4.75 6.75
N SER A 62 20.83 -4.06 5.77
CA SER A 62 20.77 -2.60 5.63
C SER A 62 20.54 -2.23 4.17
N GLY A 63 20.06 -1.02 3.94
CA GLY A 63 19.85 -0.47 2.61
C GLY A 63 18.39 -0.23 2.27
N TYR A 64 18.16 0.09 1.01
CA TYR A 64 16.85 0.51 0.52
C TYR A 64 16.06 -0.66 -0.07
N ARG A 65 14.81 -0.83 0.38
CA ARG A 65 13.90 -1.89 -0.09
C ARG A 65 12.73 -1.26 -0.83
N ARG A 66 12.69 -1.46 -2.15
CA ARG A 66 11.60 -1.01 -3.03
C ARG A 66 10.46 -2.02 -3.04
N LYS A 67 9.23 -1.51 -3.18
CA LYS A 67 7.98 -2.29 -3.25
C LYS A 67 7.82 -3.35 -2.14
N PRO A 68 8.15 -3.05 -0.87
CA PRO A 68 8.14 -4.04 0.18
C PRO A 68 6.75 -4.64 0.41
N VAL A 69 5.68 -3.84 0.37
CA VAL A 69 4.33 -4.33 0.64
C VAL A 69 3.77 -5.11 -0.54
N ALA A 70 4.01 -4.65 -1.78
CA ALA A 70 3.58 -5.39 -2.96
C ALA A 70 4.28 -6.75 -3.10
N THR A 71 5.59 -6.79 -2.81
CA THR A 71 6.36 -8.04 -2.84
C THR A 71 5.87 -8.99 -1.75
N PHE A 72 5.62 -8.48 -0.54
CA PHE A 72 5.09 -9.27 0.56
C PHE A 72 3.72 -9.87 0.24
N LEU A 73 2.77 -9.06 -0.25
CA LEU A 73 1.44 -9.54 -0.64
C LEU A 73 1.51 -10.59 -1.75
N ALA A 74 2.33 -10.38 -2.78
CA ALA A 74 2.46 -11.32 -3.90
C ALA A 74 3.08 -12.66 -3.49
N TYR A 75 4.01 -12.66 -2.53
CA TYR A 75 4.67 -13.87 -2.05
C TYR A 75 3.79 -14.62 -1.05
N TYR A 76 3.43 -13.99 0.07
CA TYR A 76 2.66 -14.64 1.13
C TYR A 76 1.20 -14.90 0.72
N GLY A 77 0.65 -14.11 -0.19
CA GLY A 77 -0.70 -14.33 -0.73
C GLY A 77 -0.82 -15.65 -1.50
N LYS A 78 0.27 -16.12 -2.15
CA LYS A 78 0.31 -17.45 -2.80
C LYS A 78 0.39 -18.60 -1.80
N ILE A 79 1.00 -18.36 -0.64
CA ILE A 79 1.24 -19.40 0.38
C ILE A 79 0.01 -19.56 1.30
N HIS A 80 -0.57 -18.44 1.72
CA HIS A 80 -1.61 -18.42 2.76
C HIS A 80 -2.99 -17.99 2.27
N GLY A 81 -3.12 -17.60 1.00
CA GLY A 81 -4.30 -16.96 0.44
C GLY A 81 -4.25 -15.44 0.60
N TYR A 82 -4.63 -14.73 -0.46
CA TYR A 82 -4.57 -13.26 -0.51
C TYR A 82 -5.42 -12.61 0.59
N GLU A 83 -6.65 -13.07 0.81
CA GLU A 83 -7.57 -12.50 1.80
C GLU A 83 -6.99 -12.53 3.23
N LYS A 84 -6.29 -13.61 3.58
CA LYS A 84 -5.64 -13.72 4.89
C LYS A 84 -4.53 -12.67 5.05
N VAL A 85 -3.68 -12.52 4.03
CA VAL A 85 -2.58 -11.54 4.07
C VAL A 85 -3.11 -10.10 4.04
N GLU A 86 -4.13 -9.84 3.23
CA GLU A 86 -4.83 -8.55 3.14
C GLU A 86 -5.42 -8.16 4.49
N SER A 87 -6.07 -9.08 5.20
CA SER A 87 -6.57 -8.86 6.57
C SER A 87 -5.47 -8.40 7.53
N GLU A 88 -4.31 -9.05 7.51
CA GLU A 88 -3.19 -8.63 8.37
C GLU A 88 -2.64 -7.25 7.97
N LEU A 89 -2.55 -6.95 6.67
CA LEU A 89 -2.13 -5.61 6.18
C LEU A 89 -3.14 -4.53 6.58
N LEU A 90 -4.44 -4.84 6.60
CA LEU A 90 -5.48 -3.92 7.09
C LEU A 90 -5.37 -3.64 8.60
N LYS A 91 -4.90 -4.59 9.41
CA LYS A 91 -4.58 -4.33 10.83
C LYS A 91 -3.43 -3.34 10.99
N LEU A 92 -2.43 -3.36 10.11
CA LEU A 92 -1.37 -2.34 10.11
C LEU A 92 -1.93 -0.94 9.81
N TYR A 93 -2.92 -0.83 8.91
CA TYR A 93 -3.63 0.43 8.70
C TYR A 93 -4.38 0.91 9.94
N GLN A 94 -5.03 0.00 10.67
CA GLN A 94 -5.72 0.33 11.92
C GLN A 94 -4.76 0.81 13.03
N ALA A 95 -3.48 0.45 12.94
CA ALA A 95 -2.44 0.95 13.85
C ALA A 95 -2.04 2.41 13.54
N GLN A 96 -2.42 2.95 12.38
CA GLN A 96 -2.23 4.38 12.08
C GLN A 96 -3.26 5.19 12.90
N ARG A 97 -2.78 6.14 13.70
CA ARG A 97 -3.59 6.93 14.67
C ARG A 97 -3.85 8.36 14.21
N GLY A 98 -3.56 8.68 12.96
CA GLY A 98 -3.71 10.01 12.39
C GLY A 98 -5.15 10.46 12.19
N ALA A 99 -5.30 11.77 11.98
CA ALA A 99 -6.58 12.37 11.54
C ALA A 99 -7.07 11.78 10.21
N CYS A 100 -6.16 11.22 9.41
CA CYS A 100 -6.48 10.56 8.16
C CYS A 100 -5.58 9.35 7.86
N LEU A 101 -6.08 8.40 7.07
CA LEU A 101 -5.34 7.21 6.63
C LEU A 101 -4.50 7.50 5.39
N CYS A 102 -3.20 7.21 5.48
CA CYS A 102 -2.24 7.36 4.40
C CYS A 102 -2.05 6.05 3.66
N PRO A 103 -2.44 5.93 2.38
CA PRO A 103 -2.23 4.72 1.61
C PRO A 103 -0.75 4.33 1.52
N VAL A 104 -0.51 3.02 1.61
CA VAL A 104 0.78 2.32 1.59
C VAL A 104 0.59 0.99 0.86
N GLY A 105 1.40 0.74 -0.17
CA GLY A 105 1.37 -0.55 -0.83
C GLY A 105 0.20 -0.73 -1.79
N PRO A 106 -0.04 -1.97 -2.23
CA PRO A 106 -1.07 -2.30 -3.18
C PRO A 106 -2.46 -2.46 -2.55
N ILE A 107 -2.67 -2.06 -1.29
CA ILE A 107 -3.94 -2.23 -0.59
C ILE A 107 -4.24 -0.95 0.18
N ALA A 108 -5.50 -0.52 0.21
CA ALA A 108 -5.94 0.60 1.04
C ALA A 108 -7.40 0.42 1.51
N PRO A 109 -7.71 0.70 2.78
CA PRO A 109 -9.09 0.72 3.26
C PRO A 109 -9.89 1.88 2.62
N LEU A 110 -11.18 1.65 2.41
CA LEU A 110 -12.15 2.63 1.96
C LEU A 110 -13.00 3.11 3.16
N GLU A 111 -13.65 4.26 3.00
CA GLU A 111 -14.40 4.90 4.10
C GLU A 111 -15.65 4.13 4.53
N ASP A 112 -16.19 3.30 3.65
CA ASP A 112 -17.38 2.47 3.87
C ASP A 112 -17.06 1.08 4.45
N GLY A 113 -15.83 0.86 4.92
CA GLY A 113 -15.40 -0.40 5.51
C GLY A 113 -14.97 -1.48 4.50
N ARG A 114 -15.07 -1.20 3.20
CA ARG A 114 -14.44 -2.01 2.15
C ARG A 114 -12.95 -1.69 2.05
N TYR A 115 -12.24 -2.36 1.16
CA TYR A 115 -10.86 -2.03 0.80
C TYR A 115 -10.64 -2.23 -0.70
N ILE A 116 -9.70 -1.48 -1.26
CA ILE A 116 -9.20 -1.68 -2.62
C ILE A 116 -7.84 -2.36 -2.56
N VAL A 117 -7.61 -3.33 -3.44
CA VAL A 117 -6.34 -4.07 -3.51
C VAL A 117 -5.94 -4.36 -4.96
N GLN A 118 -4.65 -4.26 -5.25
CA GLN A 118 -4.03 -4.75 -6.46
C GLN A 118 -3.34 -6.09 -6.17
N ARG A 119 -3.82 -7.15 -6.80
CA ARG A 119 -3.21 -8.47 -6.83
C ARG A 119 -2.45 -8.66 -8.15
N PRO A 120 -1.64 -9.71 -8.31
CA PRO A 120 -1.03 -10.01 -9.61
C PRO A 120 -2.04 -10.21 -10.76
N GLY A 121 -3.28 -10.61 -10.44
CA GLY A 121 -4.34 -10.85 -11.42
C GLY A 121 -5.24 -9.66 -11.75
N GLY A 122 -5.06 -8.49 -11.11
CA GLY A 122 -5.92 -7.33 -11.35
C GLY A 122 -6.13 -6.46 -10.11
N ILE A 123 -7.07 -5.53 -10.22
CA ILE A 123 -7.48 -4.63 -9.13
C ILE A 123 -8.88 -5.02 -8.68
N TYR A 124 -9.07 -5.12 -7.38
CA TYR A 124 -10.31 -5.56 -6.76
C TYR A 124 -10.75 -4.61 -5.66
N ILE A 125 -12.06 -4.46 -5.50
CA ILE A 125 -12.68 -3.83 -4.34
C ILE A 125 -13.38 -4.94 -3.55
N CYS A 126 -12.96 -5.13 -2.32
CA CYS A 126 -13.35 -6.24 -1.47
C CYS A 126 -14.07 -5.76 -0.21
N GLY A 127 -15.04 -6.54 0.26
CA GLY A 127 -15.78 -6.29 1.50
C GLY A 127 -16.91 -7.30 1.68
N GLY A 128 -17.29 -7.56 2.94
CA GLY A 128 -18.40 -8.49 3.24
C GLY A 128 -18.16 -9.95 2.80
N GLY A 129 -16.90 -10.35 2.58
CA GLY A 129 -16.54 -11.69 2.10
C GLY A 129 -16.49 -11.85 0.58
N GLU A 130 -16.74 -10.78 -0.19
CA GLU A 130 -16.68 -10.80 -1.65
C GLU A 130 -15.71 -9.76 -2.20
N CYS A 131 -15.18 -10.04 -3.40
CA CYS A 131 -14.30 -9.13 -4.14
C CYS A 131 -14.87 -8.90 -5.55
N ARG A 132 -15.10 -7.64 -5.89
CA ARG A 132 -15.49 -7.22 -7.25
C ARG A 132 -14.26 -6.72 -8.00
N GLU A 133 -14.06 -7.19 -9.21
CA GLU A 133 -13.01 -6.69 -10.10
C GLU A 133 -13.29 -5.23 -10.53
N ALA A 134 -12.29 -4.37 -10.34
CA ALA A 134 -12.29 -2.98 -10.77
C ALA A 134 -11.44 -2.75 -12.03
N ALA A 135 -10.41 -3.58 -12.23
CA ALA A 135 -9.64 -3.63 -13.47
C ALA A 135 -9.04 -5.04 -13.66
N PRO A 136 -9.04 -5.59 -14.89
CA PRO A 136 -8.51 -6.93 -15.17
C PRO A 136 -6.98 -7.00 -15.17
N GLU A 137 -6.30 -5.85 -15.21
CA GLU A 137 -4.85 -5.76 -15.18
C GLU A 137 -4.37 -4.90 -14.00
N PRO A 138 -3.25 -5.30 -13.35
CA PRO A 138 -2.63 -4.46 -12.34
C PRO A 138 -2.06 -3.19 -12.97
N ILE A 139 -2.12 -2.10 -12.23
CA ILE A 139 -1.51 -0.84 -12.63
C ILE A 139 -0.03 -0.83 -12.22
N ALA A 140 0.83 -0.57 -13.19
CA ALA A 140 2.25 -0.36 -12.97
C ALA A 140 2.54 1.15 -12.82
N VAL A 141 3.19 1.50 -11.71
CA VAL A 141 3.75 2.83 -11.47
C VAL A 141 5.27 2.81 -11.57
N TYR A 142 5.81 3.93 -12.02
CA TYR A 142 7.23 4.10 -12.30
C TYR A 142 7.79 5.36 -11.66
N GLU A 143 9.08 5.30 -11.35
CA GLU A 143 9.81 6.40 -10.75
C GLU A 143 10.11 7.43 -11.83
N HIS A 144 9.82 8.69 -11.52
CA HIS A 144 10.09 9.83 -12.39
C HIS A 144 10.81 10.92 -11.56
N PRO A 145 11.71 11.73 -12.13
CA PRO A 145 12.39 12.79 -11.38
C PRO A 145 11.44 13.77 -10.66
N SER A 146 10.28 14.03 -11.28
CA SER A 146 9.22 14.89 -10.71
C SER A 146 8.20 14.13 -9.85
N GLY A 147 8.35 12.81 -9.63
CA GLY A 147 7.44 12.03 -8.79
C GLY A 147 7.17 10.60 -9.27
N CYS A 148 5.91 10.23 -9.30
CA CYS A 148 5.42 8.91 -9.71
C CYS A 148 4.64 9.03 -11.03
N MET A 149 4.71 8.03 -11.92
CA MET A 149 4.02 8.10 -13.21
C MET A 149 3.45 6.77 -13.72
N PHE A 150 2.50 6.87 -14.65
CA PHE A 150 2.12 5.81 -15.60
C PHE A 150 2.85 5.99 -16.92
N TYR A 151 3.04 4.90 -17.67
CA TYR A 151 3.55 4.98 -19.05
C TYR A 151 2.46 4.91 -20.12
N THR A 152 1.27 4.39 -19.81
CA THR A 152 0.21 4.20 -20.79
C THR A 152 -1.14 4.60 -20.18
N PRO A 153 -1.71 5.78 -20.52
CA PRO A 153 -1.02 6.91 -21.15
C PRO A 153 0.09 7.47 -20.23
N PRO A 154 1.14 8.13 -20.79
CA PRO A 154 2.19 8.72 -19.99
C PRO A 154 1.65 9.89 -19.17
N LEU A 155 1.61 9.74 -17.85
CA LEU A 155 1.11 10.76 -16.94
C LEU A 155 1.92 10.76 -15.64
N VAL A 156 2.61 11.87 -15.38
CA VAL A 156 3.22 12.16 -14.08
C VAL A 156 2.11 12.55 -13.12
N LEU A 157 1.99 11.84 -12.01
CA LEU A 157 0.90 12.00 -11.05
C LEU A 157 1.09 13.17 -10.10
N ALA A 158 2.33 13.56 -9.82
CA ALA A 158 2.64 14.64 -8.89
C ALA A 158 1.87 15.92 -9.25
N ASP A 159 1.20 16.48 -8.24
CA ASP A 159 0.39 17.71 -8.33
C ASP A 159 -0.78 17.68 -9.32
N GLN A 160 -1.08 16.52 -9.93
CA GLN A 160 -2.23 16.40 -10.83
C GLN A 160 -3.54 16.42 -10.03
N PRO A 161 -4.59 17.07 -10.56
CA PRO A 161 -5.94 16.91 -10.05
C PRO A 161 -6.38 15.45 -10.13
N ILE A 162 -7.04 14.94 -9.08
CA ILE A 162 -7.56 13.56 -9.06
C ILE A 162 -8.47 13.28 -10.26
N THR A 163 -9.25 14.26 -10.71
CA THR A 163 -10.13 14.13 -11.88
C THR A 163 -9.36 13.90 -13.18
N ALA A 164 -8.19 14.53 -13.36
CA ALA A 164 -7.33 14.31 -14.52
C ALA A 164 -6.76 12.89 -14.51
N VAL A 165 -6.31 12.43 -13.34
CA VAL A 165 -5.83 11.05 -13.13
C VAL A 165 -6.94 10.04 -13.40
N ALA A 166 -8.14 10.24 -12.85
CA ALA A 166 -9.29 9.37 -13.08
C ALA A 166 -9.69 9.31 -14.56
N ASN A 167 -9.61 10.42 -15.29
CA ASN A 167 -9.86 10.43 -16.73
C ASN A 167 -8.81 9.63 -17.52
N ALA A 168 -7.54 9.65 -17.11
CA ALA A 168 -6.52 8.78 -17.70
C ALA A 168 -6.81 7.29 -17.42
N LEU A 169 -7.23 6.95 -16.19
CA LEU A 169 -7.61 5.59 -15.83
C LEU A 169 -8.82 5.05 -16.60
N LYS A 170 -9.79 5.91 -16.96
CA LYS A 170 -10.90 5.52 -17.84
C LYS A 170 -10.42 5.03 -19.20
N GLN A 171 -9.33 5.60 -19.74
CA GLN A 171 -8.74 5.14 -21.00
C GLN A 171 -8.17 3.72 -20.89
N LEU A 172 -7.82 3.31 -19.67
CA LEU A 172 -7.36 1.95 -19.33
C LEU A 172 -8.50 0.99 -18.98
N LYS A 173 -9.76 1.38 -19.22
CA LYS A 173 -10.96 0.57 -18.93
C LYS A 173 -11.10 0.18 -17.45
N VAL A 174 -10.56 1.01 -16.55
CA VAL A 174 -10.78 0.86 -15.10
C VAL A 174 -12.23 1.23 -14.80
N ALA A 175 -12.99 0.33 -14.18
CA ALA A 175 -14.40 0.52 -13.87
C ALA A 175 -14.65 1.55 -12.76
N GLU A 176 -13.72 1.65 -11.81
CA GLU A 176 -13.79 2.54 -10.63
C GLU A 176 -12.61 3.52 -10.58
N PRO A 177 -12.47 4.40 -11.59
CA PRO A 177 -11.28 5.21 -11.80
C PRO A 177 -11.02 6.19 -10.66
N ASP A 178 -12.08 6.79 -10.10
CA ASP A 178 -11.96 7.72 -8.97
C ASP A 178 -11.47 7.03 -7.69
N VAL A 179 -11.94 5.82 -7.42
CA VAL A 179 -11.50 5.03 -6.25
C VAL A 179 -10.04 4.64 -6.41
N VAL A 180 -9.65 4.14 -7.58
CA VAL A 180 -8.26 3.77 -7.88
C VAL A 180 -7.35 4.99 -7.75
N ALA A 181 -7.73 6.13 -8.35
CA ALA A 181 -6.95 7.36 -8.30
C ALA A 181 -6.74 7.89 -6.87
N ARG A 182 -7.79 7.87 -6.04
CA ARG A 182 -7.77 8.45 -4.69
C ARG A 182 -7.09 7.56 -3.66
N TYR A 183 -7.29 6.25 -3.73
CA TYR A 183 -6.89 5.34 -2.66
C TYR A 183 -5.71 4.45 -3.04
N LEU A 184 -5.71 3.87 -4.23
CA LEU A 184 -4.72 2.86 -4.60
C LEU A 184 -3.41 3.48 -5.09
N LEU A 185 -3.49 4.43 -6.02
CA LEU A 185 -2.29 5.01 -6.64
C LEU A 185 -1.33 5.69 -5.66
N PRO A 186 -1.79 6.47 -4.66
CA PRO A 186 -0.88 7.03 -3.67
C PRO A 186 -0.09 5.95 -2.92
N GLY A 187 -0.75 4.84 -2.58
CA GLY A 187 -0.14 3.70 -1.91
C GLY A 187 0.89 2.99 -2.79
N LEU A 188 0.57 2.77 -4.07
CA LEU A 188 1.49 2.18 -5.05
C LEU A 188 2.72 3.07 -5.27
N CYS A 189 2.55 4.38 -5.38
CA CYS A 189 3.65 5.32 -5.54
C CYS A 189 4.56 5.38 -4.31
N ARG A 190 3.97 5.34 -3.11
CA ARG A 190 4.75 5.28 -1.86
C ARG A 190 5.54 3.97 -1.76
N ASP A 191 4.93 2.85 -2.10
CA ASP A 191 5.58 1.54 -2.06
C ASP A 191 6.67 1.41 -3.13
N LEU A 192 6.46 2.00 -4.30
CA LEU A 192 7.45 2.07 -5.38
C LEU A 192 8.77 2.69 -4.90
N TRP A 193 8.70 3.79 -4.17
CA TRP A 193 9.88 4.35 -3.51
C TRP A 193 10.36 3.36 -2.47
N GLY A 194 9.50 2.94 -1.54
CA GLY A 194 9.89 1.98 -0.52
C GLY A 194 10.64 2.63 0.63
N VAL A 195 11.46 1.87 1.35
CA VAL A 195 11.94 2.27 2.68
C VAL A 195 13.43 2.00 2.89
N TYR A 196 14.04 2.84 3.73
CA TYR A 196 15.41 2.65 4.18
C TYR A 196 15.45 1.87 5.49
N ILE A 197 16.32 0.86 5.54
CA ILE A 197 16.67 0.11 6.74
C ILE A 197 18.10 0.52 7.12
N PRO A 198 18.31 1.19 8.27
CA PRO A 198 19.63 1.65 8.71
C PRO A 198 20.56 0.48 9.05
#